data_AF-A0A1I5PYJ0-F1
#
_entry.id   AF-A0A1I5PYJ0-F1
#
_cell.length_a   1.000
_cell.length_b   1.000
_cell.length_c   1.000
_cell.angle_alpha   90.00
_cell.angle_beta   90.00
_cell.angle_gamma   90.00
#
_symmetry.space_group_name_H-M   'P 1'
#
loop_
_entity.id
_entity.type
_entity.pdbx_description
1 polymer ?
#
loop_
_entity_poly.entity_id
_entity_poly.type
_entity_poly.pdbx_seq_one_letter_code
_entity_poly.pdbx_strand_id
1 'polypeptide(L)' 'MTVPAALKELEKIEMIKSSDNTYRIDHAVSATQKAILKAFGMNAADIKILGRALGEDLKKVTVKENVDRED' A
#
# COMPACT_ATOMS: atom_id res chain seq x y z
N MET A 1 -6.68 14.56 18.04
CA MET A 1 -6.15 13.30 17.49
C MET A 1 -4.88 12.96 18.25
N THR A 2 -4.74 11.73 18.77
CA THR A 2 -3.51 11.28 19.44
C THR A 2 -2.62 10.52 18.46
N VAL A 3 -1.32 10.43 18.74
CA VAL A 3 -0.37 9.70 17.86
C VAL A 3 -0.77 8.23 17.67
N PRO A 4 -1.11 7.45 18.73
CA PRO A 4 -1.53 6.06 18.55
C PRO A 4 -2.82 5.93 17.74
N ALA A 5 -3.76 6.87 17.88
CA ALA A 5 -4.99 6.85 17.10
C ALA A 5 -4.74 7.17 15.61
N ALA A 6 -3.78 8.05 15.31
CA ALA A 6 -3.40 8.36 13.94
C ALA A 6 -2.76 7.16 13.24
N LEU A 7 -1.89 6.41 13.94
CA LEU A 7 -1.30 5.18 13.42
C LEU A 7 -2.36 4.13 13.09
N LYS A 8 -3.28 3.85 14.03
CA LYS A 8 -4.41 2.93 13.81
C LYS A 8 -5.31 3.32 12.64
N GLU A 9 -5.40 4.62 12.33
CA GLU A 9 -6.19 5.10 11.20
C GLU A 9 -5.47 4.91 9.86
N LEU A 10 -4.13 5.06 9.84
CA LEU A 10 -3.30 4.78 8.66
C LEU A 10 -3.19 3.28 8.36
N GLU A 11 -3.21 2.42 9.39
CA GLU A 11 -3.21 0.95 9.24
C GLU A 11 -4.41 0.42 8.43
N LYS A 12 -5.51 1.18 8.35
CA LYS A 12 -6.69 0.83 7.53
C LYS A 12 -6.48 1.04 6.02
N ILE A 13 -5.33 1.57 5.61
CA ILE A 13 -4.98 1.69 4.19
C ILE A 13 -4.46 0.33 3.72
N GLU A 14 -5.27 -0.39 2.96
CA GLU A 14 -4.96 -1.76 2.53
C GLU A 14 -4.63 -1.84 1.03
N MET A 15 -3.77 -2.81 0.68
CA MET A 15 -3.46 -3.21 -0.68
C MET A 15 -4.03 -4.60 -0.97
N ILE A 16 -4.74 -4.74 -2.08
CA ILE A 16 -5.30 -6.01 -2.54
C ILE A 16 -4.57 -6.50 -3.79
N LYS A 17 -4.39 -7.82 -3.84
CA LYS A 17 -3.88 -8.53 -5.00
C LYS A 17 -5.00 -8.72 -6.02
N SER A 18 -4.85 -8.11 -7.18
CA SER A 18 -5.78 -8.26 -8.30
C SER A 18 -5.48 -9.52 -9.11
N SER A 19 -6.42 -9.91 -9.98
CA SER A 19 -6.35 -11.12 -10.82
C SER A 19 -5.21 -11.10 -11.83
N ASP A 20 -4.71 -9.91 -12.18
CA ASP A 20 -3.53 -9.69 -13.01
C ASP A 20 -2.19 -9.84 -12.24
N ASN A 21 -2.24 -10.37 -11.01
CA ASN A 21 -1.10 -10.53 -10.10
C ASN A 21 -0.47 -9.17 -9.69
N THR A 22 -1.19 -8.05 -9.84
CA THR A 22 -0.75 -6.73 -9.38
C THR A 22 -1.36 -6.39 -8.02
N TYR A 23 -0.59 -5.72 -7.17
CA TYR A 23 -1.11 -5.18 -5.91
C TYR A 23 -1.53 -3.73 -6.09
N ARG A 24 -2.74 -3.38 -5.62
CA ARG A 24 -3.32 -2.05 -5.74
C ARG A 24 -3.97 -1.64 -4.43
N ILE A 25 -3.99 -0.34 -4.14
CA ILE A 25 -4.73 0.20 -2.99
C ILE A 25 -6.23 0.01 -3.25
N ASP A 26 -6.91 -0.68 -2.33
CA ASP A 26 -8.31 -1.09 -2.53
C ASP A 26 -9.31 0.04 -2.31
N HIS A 27 -9.10 0.82 -1.25
CA HIS A 27 -10.02 1.87 -0.84
C HIS A 27 -9.45 3.27 -1.08
N ALA A 28 -10.35 4.23 -1.35
CA ALA A 28 -9.97 5.63 -1.38
C ALA A 28 -9.55 6.09 0.02
N VAL A 29 -8.42 6.80 0.10
CA VAL A 29 -7.93 7.38 1.35
C VAL A 29 -9.00 8.32 1.94
N SER A 30 -9.41 8.07 3.17
CA SER A 30 -10.44 8.81 3.90
C SER A 30 -10.02 10.26 4.17
N ALA A 31 -10.96 11.14 4.49
CA ALA A 31 -10.63 12.53 4.85
C ALA A 31 -9.71 12.61 6.08
N THR A 32 -9.96 11.76 7.08
CA THR A 32 -9.14 11.66 8.30
C THR A 32 -7.72 11.19 7.96
N GLN A 33 -7.59 10.16 7.13
CA GLN A 33 -6.29 9.67 6.67
C GLN A 33 -5.54 10.74 5.87
N LYS A 34 -6.22 11.48 4.97
CA LYS A 34 -5.60 12.61 4.23
C LYS A 34 -5.08 13.69 5.18
N ALA A 35 -5.80 14.00 6.24
CA ALA A 35 -5.36 14.98 7.24
C ALA A 35 -4.12 14.49 8.00
N ILE A 36 -4.07 13.20 8.35
CA ILE A 36 -2.91 12.58 8.99
C ILE A 36 -1.71 12.60 8.05
N LEU A 37 -1.86 12.13 6.81
CA LEU A 37 -0.78 12.12 5.80
C LEU A 37 -0.21 13.52 5.58
N LYS A 38 -1.08 14.53 5.51
CA LYS A 38 -0.66 15.92 5.36
C LYS A 38 0.22 16.40 6.52
N ALA A 39 -0.04 15.94 7.74
CA ALA A 39 0.82 16.24 8.89
C ALA A 39 2.22 15.63 8.76
N PHE A 40 2.37 14.55 7.98
CA PHE A 40 3.66 13.94 7.63
C PHE A 40 4.25 14.47 6.31
N GLY A 41 3.68 15.53 5.73
CA GLY A 41 4.13 16.07 4.44
C GLY A 41 3.78 15.20 3.23
N MET A 42 2.83 14.28 3.38
CA MET A 42 2.38 13.36 2.34
C MET A 42 0.93 13.62 1.93
N ASN A 43 0.51 13.02 0.84
CA ASN A 43 -0.85 13.07 0.32
C ASN A 43 -1.30 11.69 -0.22
N ALA A 44 -2.56 11.60 -0.64
CA ALA A 44 -3.12 10.35 -1.15
C ALA A 44 -2.50 9.87 -2.48
N ALA A 45 -1.92 10.75 -3.28
CA ALA A 45 -1.19 10.37 -4.49
C ALA A 45 0.14 9.69 -4.14
N ASP A 46 0.84 10.15 -3.09
CA ASP A 46 2.07 9.51 -2.62
C ASP A 46 1.80 8.05 -2.20
N ILE A 47 0.69 7.80 -1.51
CA ILE A 47 0.26 6.44 -1.14
C ILE A 47 0.01 5.57 -2.37
N LYS A 48 -0.58 6.12 -3.43
CA LYS A 48 -0.76 5.37 -4.69
C LYS A 48 0.56 5.05 -5.38
N ILE A 49 1.52 5.98 -5.35
CA ILE A 49 2.86 5.77 -5.94
C ILE A 49 3.60 4.69 -5.17
N LEU A 50 3.63 4.80 -3.84
CA LEU A 50 4.27 3.81 -2.95
C LEU A 50 3.63 2.43 -3.11
N GLY A 51 2.29 2.36 -3.15
CA GLY A 51 1.58 1.10 -3.36
C GLY A 51 1.89 0.45 -4.71
N ARG A 52 2.04 1.25 -5.78
CA ARG A 52 2.46 0.71 -7.09
C ARG A 52 3.89 0.17 -7.05
N ALA A 53 4.83 0.92 -6.49
CA ALA A 53 6.22 0.49 -6.38
C ALA A 53 6.34 -0.82 -5.58
N LEU A 54 5.64 -0.90 -4.43
CA LEU A 54 5.60 -2.10 -3.62
C LEU A 54 4.96 -3.28 -4.37
N GLY A 55 3.90 -3.04 -5.15
CA GLY A 55 3.27 -4.07 -5.96
C GLY A 55 4.20 -4.66 -7.02
N GLU A 56 5.03 -3.84 -7.68
CA GLU A 56 6.05 -4.32 -8.62
C GLU A 56 7.14 -5.14 -7.93
N ASP A 57 7.57 -4.74 -6.73
CA ASP A 57 8.56 -5.48 -5.97
C ASP A 57 8.01 -6.83 -5.48
N LEU A 58 6.75 -6.88 -5.02
CA LEU A 58 6.07 -8.13 -4.66
C LEU A 58 5.93 -9.07 -5.86
N LYS A 59 5.67 -8.53 -7.06
CA LYS A 59 5.60 -9.32 -8.29
C LYS A 59 6.95 -9.98 -8.60
N LYS A 60 8.07 -9.26 -8.45
CA LYS A 60 9.42 -9.82 -8.67
C LYS A 60 9.73 -10.96 -7.69
N VAL A 61 9.40 -10.77 -6.41
CA VAL A 61 9.59 -11.82 -5.38
C VAL A 61 8.76 -13.05 -5.71
N THR A 62 7.48 -12.87 -6.09
CA THR A 62 6.58 -13.98 -6.46
C THR A 62 7.10 -14.75 -7.68
N VAL A 63 7.63 -14.06 -8.69
CA VAL A 63 8.20 -14.71 -9.88
C VAL A 63 9.45 -15.51 -9.51
N LYS A 64 10.35 -14.94 -8.72
CA LYS A 64 11.56 -15.63 -8.27
C LYS A 64 11.23 -16.91 -7.48
N GLU A 65 10.29 -16.81 -6.54
CA GLU A 65 9.86 -17.95 -5.72
C GLU A 65 9.22 -19.07 -6.57
N ASN A 66 8.57 -18.73 -7.68
CA ASN A 66 8.02 -19.74 -8.59
C ASN A 66 9.11 -20.43 -9.42
N VAL A 67 10.13 -19.69 -9.88
CA VAL A 67 11.28 -20.27 -10.59
C VAL A 67 12.06 -21.22 -9.67
N ASP A 68 12.34 -20.80 -8.43
CA ASP A 68 13.09 -21.60 -7.45
C ASP A 68 12.34 -22.90 -7.01
N ARG A 69 11.05 -23.04 -7.33
CA ARG A 69 10.24 -24.26 -7.05
C ARG A 69 10.11 -25.20 -8.25
N GLU A 70 10.51 -24.77 -9.45
CA GLU A 70 10.43 -25.57 -10.69
C GLU A 70 11.75 -26.28 -11.05
N ASP A 71 12.85 -25.97 -10.33
CA ASP A 71 14.16 -26.65 -10.37
C ASP A 71 14.32 -27.69 -9.23
#